data_AF-A0A074Z7W8-F1
#
_entry.id   AF-A0A074Z7W8-F1
#
_cell.length_a   1.000
_cell.length_b   1.000
_cell.length_c   1.000
_cell.angle_alpha   90.00
_cell.angle_beta   90.00
_cell.angle_gamma   90.00
#
_symmetry.space_group_name_H-M   'P 1'
#
loop_
_entity.id
_entity.type
_entity.pdbx_description
1 polymer ?
#
loop_
_entity_poly.entity_id
_entity_poly.type
_entity_poly.pdbx_seq_one_letter_code
_entity_poly.pdbx_strand_id
1 'polypeptide(L)'
;MMRRFSLLIAFLFCIDHVAWLEAIGNHNWSSLFNNNPSENWVVLAAGSNTWENYRHQADVYHAYQIVRQNNVPAQNIITLAYDDIANNP
;
A
#
# COMPACT_ATOMS: atom_id res chain seq x y z
N MET A 1 40.36 16.01 -14.11
CA MET A 1 39.04 16.49 -14.57
C MET A 1 38.19 15.26 -14.85
N MET A 2 36.89 15.24 -14.50
CA MET A 2 35.96 14.08 -14.49
C MET A 2 35.95 13.18 -13.23
N ARG A 3 35.53 13.73 -12.08
CA ARG A 3 35.11 12.92 -10.91
C ARG A 3 33.88 13.48 -10.18
N ARG A 4 33.34 14.60 -10.66
CA ARG A 4 32.20 15.32 -10.06
C ARG A 4 30.87 15.06 -10.78
N PHE A 5 30.88 14.31 -11.88
CA PHE A 5 29.69 14.07 -12.72
C PHE A 5 28.90 12.80 -12.34
N SER A 6 29.51 11.82 -11.67
CA SER A 6 28.83 10.56 -11.31
C SER A 6 27.85 10.66 -10.14
N LEU A 7 28.07 11.58 -9.18
CA LEU A 7 27.18 11.72 -8.02
C LEU A 7 25.83 12.36 -8.38
N LEU A 8 25.82 13.31 -9.32
CA LEU A 8 24.59 13.94 -9.81
C LEU A 8 23.73 12.97 -10.63
N ILE A 9 24.37 12.11 -11.43
CA ILE A 9 23.66 11.07 -12.19
C ILE A 9 23.01 10.06 -11.23
N ALA A 10 23.73 9.61 -10.20
CA ALA A 10 23.16 8.72 -9.18
C ALA A 10 22.01 9.39 -8.41
N PHE A 11 22.11 10.68 -8.08
CA PHE A 11 21.03 11.43 -7.44
C PHE A 11 19.80 11.57 -8.34
N LEU A 12 19.98 11.82 -9.63
CA LEU A 12 18.87 11.91 -10.61
C LEU A 12 18.15 10.56 -10.75
N PHE A 13 18.90 9.44 -10.83
CA PHE A 13 18.29 8.11 -10.81
C PHE A 13 17.55 7.80 -9.50
N CYS A 14 18.01 8.30 -8.35
CA CYS A 14 17.29 8.14 -7.08
C CYS A 14 15.99 8.95 -7.03
N ILE A 15 15.93 10.16 -7.60
CA ILE A 15 14.72 11.00 -7.56
C ILE A 15 13.65 10.44 -8.52
N ASP A 16 14.04 9.98 -9.72
CA ASP A 16 13.10 9.36 -10.66
C ASP A 16 12.48 8.06 -10.11
N HIS A 17 13.26 7.28 -9.36
CA HIS A 17 12.77 6.03 -8.76
C HIS A 17 11.87 6.25 -7.53
N VAL A 18 12.09 7.33 -6.77
CA VAL A 18 11.23 7.73 -5.65
C VAL A 18 9.89 8.29 -6.15
N ALA A 19 9.88 9.07 -7.23
CA ALA A 19 8.66 9.61 -7.82
C ALA A 19 7.74 8.51 -8.39
N TRP A 20 8.30 7.41 -8.92
CA TRP A 20 7.51 6.26 -9.38
C TRP A 20 6.85 5.50 -8.23
N LEU A 21 7.50 5.45 -7.05
CA LEU A 21 6.93 4.82 -5.86
C LEU A 21 5.71 5.59 -5.33
N GLU A 22 5.71 6.92 -5.42
CA GLU A 22 4.56 7.75 -5.03
C GLU A 22 3.41 7.70 -6.06
N ALA A 23 3.72 7.53 -7.34
CA ALA A 23 2.71 7.44 -8.40
C ALA A 23 1.84 6.17 -8.31
N ILE A 24 2.39 5.07 -7.78
CA ILE A 24 1.63 3.83 -7.54
C ILE A 24 0.67 3.99 -6.35
N GLY A 25 0.94 4.92 -5.42
CA GLY A 25 0.06 5.24 -4.28
C GLY A 25 -1.08 6.22 -4.60
N ASN A 26 -0.93 7.02 -5.66
CA ASN A 26 -1.89 8.04 -6.09
C ASN A 26 -2.93 7.52 -7.11
N HIS A 27 -3.40 6.29 -6.94
CA HIS A 27 -4.59 5.86 -7.64
C HIS A 27 -5.77 6.67 -7.11
N ASN A 28 -6.56 7.23 -8.03
CA ASN A 28 -7.77 7.95 -7.66
C ASN A 28 -8.79 6.94 -7.10
N TRP A 29 -8.72 6.69 -5.81
CA TRP A 29 -9.57 5.73 -5.09
C TRP A 29 -11.05 6.03 -5.28
N SER A 30 -11.43 7.31 -5.41
CA SER A 30 -12.81 7.70 -5.69
C SER A 30 -13.33 7.19 -7.03
N SER A 31 -12.44 6.87 -7.99
CA SER A 31 -12.82 6.26 -9.27
C SER A 31 -12.94 4.73 -9.23
N LEU A 32 -12.32 4.07 -8.24
CA LEU A 32 -12.42 2.63 -8.03
C LEU A 32 -13.69 2.25 -7.28
N PHE A 33 -14.12 3.12 -6.38
CA PHE A 33 -15.37 2.97 -5.66
C PHE A 33 -16.49 3.54 -6.53
N ASN A 34 -17.61 2.80 -6.65
CA ASN A 34 -18.84 3.38 -7.21
C ASN A 34 -19.15 4.73 -6.53
N ASN A 35 -19.91 5.60 -7.21
CA ASN A 35 -20.40 6.87 -6.65
C ASN A 35 -21.14 6.69 -5.30
N ASN A 36 -21.49 5.44 -4.93
CA ASN A 36 -21.93 5.05 -3.61
C ASN A 36 -20.94 4.05 -2.95
N PRO A 37 -19.94 4.53 -2.17
CA PRO A 37 -18.98 3.66 -1.49
C PRO A 37 -19.61 2.62 -0.54
N SER A 38 -20.82 2.88 -0.04
CA SER A 38 -21.53 2.00 0.88
C SER A 38 -22.00 0.67 0.28
N GLU A 39 -22.07 0.60 -1.05
CA GLU A 39 -22.50 -0.60 -1.80
C GLU A 39 -21.33 -1.47 -2.24
N ASN A 40 -20.09 -0.98 -2.14
CA ASN A 40 -18.92 -1.71 -2.59
C ASN A 40 -18.53 -2.80 -1.60
N TRP A 41 -18.07 -3.93 -2.13
CA TRP A 41 -17.45 -5.02 -1.38
C TRP A 41 -15.96 -5.07 -1.70
N VAL A 42 -15.15 -5.27 -0.66
CA VAL A 42 -13.70 -5.34 -0.78
C VAL A 42 -13.19 -6.61 -0.09
N VAL A 43 -12.30 -7.33 -0.77
CA VAL A 43 -11.59 -8.48 -0.19
C VAL A 43 -10.10 -8.15 -0.16
N LEU A 44 -9.51 -8.18 1.04
CA LEU A 44 -8.08 -7.95 1.27
C LEU A 44 -7.45 -9.26 1.74
N ALA A 45 -6.32 -9.66 1.16
CA ALA A 45 -5.70 -10.94 1.48
C ALA A 45 -4.17 -10.84 1.59
N ALA A 46 -3.63 -11.32 2.73
CA ALA A 46 -2.20 -11.51 2.94
C ALA A 46 -1.87 -13.00 2.77
N GLY A 47 -1.04 -13.34 1.77
CA GLY A 47 -0.75 -14.72 1.40
C GLY A 47 0.36 -15.40 2.22
N SER A 48 0.92 -14.75 3.24
CA SER A 48 1.98 -15.31 4.07
C SER A 48 1.93 -14.81 5.51
N ASN A 49 2.75 -15.43 6.35
CA ASN A 49 2.86 -15.20 7.79
C ASN A 49 4.33 -14.99 8.22
N THR A 50 4.53 -14.84 9.52
CA THR A 50 5.80 -14.59 10.22
C THR A 50 6.42 -13.20 10.00
N TRP A 51 7.29 -12.81 10.94
CA TRP A 51 7.95 -11.50 10.96
C TRP A 51 8.74 -11.19 9.68
N GLU A 52 9.38 -12.20 9.09
CA GLU A 52 10.12 -12.04 7.82
C GLU A 52 9.21 -11.59 6.66
N ASN A 53 7.91 -11.85 6.76
CA ASN A 53 6.90 -11.41 5.79
C ASN A 53 5.95 -10.34 6.34
N TYR A 54 6.36 -9.61 7.38
CA TYR A 54 5.63 -8.47 7.97
C TYR A 54 4.93 -7.60 6.92
N ARG A 55 5.64 -7.28 5.84
CA ARG A 55 5.17 -6.41 4.75
C ARG A 55 3.82 -6.83 4.17
N HIS A 56 3.53 -8.12 4.02
CA HIS A 56 2.27 -8.55 3.38
C HIS A 56 1.04 -8.26 4.25
N GLN A 57 1.14 -8.41 5.58
CA GLN A 57 0.05 -8.05 6.49
C GLN A 57 0.00 -6.54 6.72
N ALA A 58 1.15 -5.87 6.76
CA ALA A 58 1.22 -4.41 6.82
C ALA A 58 0.52 -3.76 5.61
N ASP A 59 0.77 -4.26 4.40
CA ASP A 59 0.13 -3.77 3.16
C ASP A 59 -1.39 -3.98 3.20
N VAL A 60 -1.86 -5.13 3.68
CA VAL A 60 -3.30 -5.42 3.84
C VAL A 60 -3.95 -4.47 4.84
N TYR A 61 -3.36 -4.28 6.02
CA TYR A 61 -3.92 -3.38 7.03
C TYR A 61 -3.79 -1.91 6.62
N HIS A 62 -2.78 -1.54 5.83
CA HIS A 62 -2.69 -0.22 5.21
C HIS A 62 -3.83 0.00 4.20
N ALA A 63 -4.06 -0.96 3.29
CA ALA A 63 -5.18 -0.92 2.36
C ALA A 63 -6.54 -0.84 3.08
N TYR A 64 -6.70 -1.57 4.20
CA TYR A 64 -7.91 -1.48 5.04
C TYR A 64 -8.16 -0.04 5.50
N GLN A 65 -7.14 0.67 6.00
CA GLN A 65 -7.30 2.08 6.42
C GLN A 65 -7.73 2.97 5.25
N ILE A 66 -7.14 2.80 4.07
CA ILE A 66 -7.51 3.59 2.89
C ILE A 66 -8.96 3.31 2.47
N VAL A 67 -9.38 2.05 2.44
CA VAL A 67 -10.75 1.65 2.09
C VAL A 67 -11.76 2.25 3.07
N ARG A 68 -11.44 2.26 4.38
CA ARG A 68 -12.27 2.89 5.42
C ARG A 68 -12.33 4.41 5.28
N GLN A 69 -11.21 5.06 4.95
CA GLN A 69 -11.14 6.52 4.68
C GLN A 69 -11.99 6.92 3.46
N ASN A 70 -12.20 5.99 2.52
CA ASN A 70 -13.07 6.18 1.35
C ASN A 70 -14.53 5.76 1.59
N ASN A 71 -14.98 5.66 2.84
CA ASN A 71 -16.38 5.41 3.24
C ASN A 71 -16.95 4.03 2.88
N VAL A 72 -16.12 3.03 2.58
CA VAL A 72 -16.61 1.64 2.48
C VAL A 72 -16.88 1.12 3.90
N PRO A 73 -18.09 0.63 4.22
CA PRO A 73 -18.45 0.19 5.56
C PRO A 73 -17.72 -1.09 5.95
N ALA A 74 -17.37 -1.23 7.24
CA ALA A 74 -16.53 -2.33 7.73
C ALA A 74 -17.17 -3.71 7.46
N GLN A 75 -18.50 -3.81 7.54
CA GLN A 75 -19.22 -5.05 7.23
C GLN A 75 -19.08 -5.51 5.77
N ASN A 76 -18.64 -4.64 4.85
CA ASN A 76 -18.39 -4.97 3.44
C ASN A 76 -16.91 -5.26 3.14
N ILE A 77 -16.04 -5.25 4.15
CA ILE A 77 -14.60 -5.48 3.98
C ILE A 77 -14.25 -6.84 4.60
N ILE A 78 -13.93 -7.80 3.74
CA ILE A 78 -13.47 -9.12 4.15
C ILE A 78 -11.95 -9.08 4.18
N THR A 79 -11.36 -9.29 5.36
CA THR A 79 -9.89 -9.32 5.54
C THR A 79 -9.45 -10.73 5.85
N LEU A 80 -8.52 -11.25 5.04
CA LEU A 80 -7.90 -12.56 5.19
C LEU A 80 -6.41 -12.37 5.50
N ALA A 81 -6.03 -12.56 6.75
CA ALA A 81 -4.64 -12.48 7.21
C ALA A 81 -4.40 -13.53 8.29
N TYR A 82 -3.13 -13.93 8.48
CA TYR A 82 -2.75 -14.85 9.54
C TYR A 82 -2.84 -14.23 10.94
N ASP A 83 -2.76 -12.91 11.03
CA ASP A 83 -2.89 -12.12 12.26
C ASP A 83 -1.82 -12.43 13.33
N ASP A 84 -0.60 -12.74 12.90
CA ASP A 84 0.54 -13.13 13.75
C ASP A 84 1.61 -12.03 13.92
N ILE A 85 1.31 -10.80 13.48
CA ILE A 85 2.26 -9.68 13.41
C ILE A 85 2.11 -8.68 14.56
N ALA A 86 0.90 -8.21 14.87
CA ALA A 86 0.69 -7.09 15.79
C ALA A 86 1.21 -7.36 17.22
N ASN A 87 1.22 -8.64 17.63
CA ASN A 87 1.67 -9.10 18.94
C ASN A 87 2.93 -9.99 18.83
N ASN A 88 3.68 -9.89 17.73
CA ASN A 88 4.94 -10.59 17.58
C ASN A 88 5.97 -10.03 18.60
N PRO A 89 6.70 -10.90 19.33
CA PRO A 89 7.57 -10.48 20.44
C PRO A 89 8.86 -9.76 20.02
#